data_AF-A0A067K1Z0-F1
#
_entry.id   AF-A0A067K1Z0-F1
#
_cell.length_a   1.000
_cell.length_b   1.000
_cell.length_c   1.000
_cell.angle_alpha   90.00
_cell.angle_beta   90.00
_cell.angle_gamma   90.00
#
_symmetry.space_group_name_H-M   'P 1'
#
loop_
_entity.id
_entity.type
_entity.pdbx_description
1 polymer ?
#
loop_
_entity_poly.entity_id
_entity_poly.type
_entity_poly.pdbx_seq_one_letter_code
_entity_poly.pdbx_strand_id
1 'polypeptide(L)'
;MLILSHPAIGGFVTHCGWNSTLEAISSGVPMATWPLFADQFINEKLVIQVLKIGVSFGVEVPEKFGEEGKFGLLVKKEDVVRTLDKLMKEGEEREERNKRIIELAEMAKKATEEGGSSFLNINLLIQDIMQKINHGKST
;
A
#
# COMPACT_ATOMS: atom_id res chain seq x y z
N MET A 1 -4.08 -14.13 2.58
CA MET A 1 -2.62 -14.13 2.38
C MET A 1 -1.98 -14.93 3.50
N LEU A 2 -1.15 -15.93 3.21
CA LEU A 2 -0.54 -16.75 4.27
C LEU A 2 0.77 -16.17 4.80
N ILE A 3 1.58 -15.54 3.94
CA ILE A 3 2.90 -15.01 4.32
C ILE A 3 2.75 -13.69 5.08
N LEU A 4 2.17 -12.65 4.46
CA LEU A 4 2.08 -11.31 5.10
C LEU A 4 1.27 -11.29 6.39
N SER A 5 0.31 -12.20 6.57
CA SER A 5 -0.49 -12.28 7.80
C SER A 5 0.20 -13.08 8.91
N HIS A 6 1.42 -13.59 8.68
CA HIS A 6 2.15 -14.35 9.68
C HIS A 6 2.83 -13.41 10.71
N PRO A 7 2.70 -13.64 12.03
CA PRO A 7 3.25 -12.74 13.06
C PRO A 7 4.77 -12.50 13.01
N ALA A 8 5.52 -13.39 12.35
CA ALA A 8 6.96 -13.25 12.17
C ALA A 8 7.36 -12.22 11.10
N ILE A 9 6.42 -11.71 10.29
CA ILE A 9 6.71 -10.71 9.26
C ILE A 9 6.75 -9.33 9.91
N GLY A 10 7.94 -8.72 9.92
CA GLY A 10 8.14 -7.36 10.45
C GLY A 10 8.15 -6.25 9.39
N GLY A 11 8.15 -6.60 8.09
CA GLY A 11 8.17 -5.62 7.01
C GLY A 11 8.08 -6.24 5.62
N PHE A 12 7.68 -5.43 4.64
CA PHE A 12 7.47 -5.85 3.25
C PHE A 12 8.14 -4.91 2.26
N VAL A 13 9.08 -5.41 1.45
CA VAL A 13 9.67 -4.66 0.34
C VAL A 13 8.73 -4.72 -0.85
N THR A 14 8.32 -3.58 -1.38
CA THR A 14 7.33 -3.51 -2.45
C THR A 14 7.63 -2.40 -3.45
N HIS A 15 7.26 -2.66 -4.70
CA HIS A 15 7.29 -1.67 -5.76
C HIS A 15 6.17 -0.60 -5.68
N CYS A 16 5.35 -0.63 -4.64
CA CYS A 16 4.26 0.34 -4.41
C CYS A 16 3.13 0.29 -5.45
N GLY A 17 2.95 -0.83 -6.15
CA GLY A 17 1.70 -1.10 -6.86
C GLY A 17 0.53 -1.09 -5.88
N TRP A 18 -0.64 -0.60 -6.31
CA TRP A 18 -1.77 -0.39 -5.40
C TRP A 18 -2.26 -1.69 -4.74
N ASN A 19 -2.25 -2.80 -5.47
CA ASN A 19 -2.60 -4.11 -4.91
C ASN A 19 -1.67 -4.51 -3.76
N SER A 20 -0.35 -4.47 -3.98
CA SER A 20 0.63 -4.81 -2.93
C SER A 20 0.58 -3.84 -1.75
N THR A 21 0.22 -2.58 -2.00
CA THR A 21 0.01 -1.57 -0.94
C THR A 21 -1.20 -1.95 -0.09
N LEU A 22 -2.32 -2.32 -0.71
CA LEU A 22 -3.52 -2.78 0.01
C LEU A 22 -3.29 -4.10 0.74
N GLU A 23 -2.51 -5.03 0.19
CA GLU A 23 -2.12 -6.28 0.84
C GLU A 23 -1.31 -6.02 2.12
N ALA A 24 -0.35 -5.09 2.06
CA ALA A 24 0.45 -4.68 3.22
C ALA A 24 -0.43 -4.03 4.31
N ILE A 25 -1.29 -3.08 3.91
CA ILE A 25 -2.21 -2.38 4.81
C ILE A 25 -3.17 -3.36 5.47
N SER A 26 -3.81 -4.22 4.70
CA SER A 26 -4.78 -5.20 5.21
C SER A 26 -4.14 -6.23 6.14
N SER A 27 -2.83 -6.48 5.98
CA SER A 27 -2.07 -7.39 6.84
C SER A 27 -1.44 -6.71 8.06
N GLY A 28 -1.49 -5.38 8.17
CA GLY A 28 -0.82 -4.67 9.25
C GLY A 28 0.71 -4.67 9.14
N VAL A 29 1.27 -4.76 7.92
CA VAL A 29 2.73 -4.89 7.71
C VAL A 29 3.31 -3.59 7.12
N PRO A 30 4.31 -2.97 7.77
CA PRO A 30 4.94 -1.75 7.25
C PRO A 30 5.77 -2.03 5.99
N MET A 31 5.93 -1.02 5.14
CA MET A 31 6.52 -1.18 3.81
C MET A 31 7.91 -0.54 3.68
N ALA A 32 8.80 -1.17 2.92
CA ALA A 32 9.93 -0.50 2.31
C ALA A 32 9.65 -0.28 0.81
N THR A 33 9.65 0.98 0.38
CA THR A 33 9.08 1.41 -0.91
C THR A 33 10.16 1.54 -1.99
N TRP A 34 9.99 0.80 -3.08
CA TRP A 34 10.89 0.76 -4.23
C TRP A 34 10.09 0.97 -5.54
N PRO A 35 9.52 2.16 -5.78
CA PRO A 35 8.73 2.41 -6.97
C PRO A 35 9.56 2.23 -8.25
N LEU A 36 8.94 1.69 -9.29
CA LEU A 36 9.55 1.43 -10.59
C LEU A 36 8.92 2.33 -11.67
N PHE A 37 7.59 2.38 -11.80
CA PHE A 37 6.92 3.11 -12.88
C PHE A 37 5.44 3.45 -12.55
N ALA A 38 4.72 4.06 -13.50
CA ALA A 38 3.30 4.39 -13.40
C ALA A 38 2.95 5.21 -12.14
N ASP A 39 1.89 4.83 -11.44
CA ASP A 39 1.36 5.48 -10.24
C ASP A 39 2.15 5.15 -8.95
N GLN A 40 3.16 4.28 -9.03
CA GLN A 40 3.88 3.77 -7.85
C GLN A 40 4.58 4.86 -7.05
N PHE A 41 5.08 5.91 -7.71
CA PHE A 41 5.68 7.06 -7.02
C PHE A 41 4.64 7.86 -6.23
N ILE A 42 3.40 7.95 -6.73
CA ILE A 42 2.29 8.61 -6.02
C ILE A 42 1.89 7.76 -4.81
N ASN A 43 1.78 6.44 -5.00
CA ASN A 43 1.50 5.50 -3.92
C ASN A 43 2.59 5.52 -2.85
N GLU A 44 3.87 5.62 -3.23
CA GLU A 44 4.97 5.84 -2.29
C GLU A 44 4.76 7.11 -1.47
N LYS A 45 4.43 8.25 -2.10
CA LYS A 45 4.18 9.50 -1.36
C LYS A 45 3.03 9.34 -0.36
N LEU A 46 1.96 8.65 -0.74
CA LEU A 46 0.87 8.33 0.18
C LEU A 46 1.38 7.49 1.37
N VAL A 47 2.12 6.41 1.11
CA VAL A 47 2.67 5.51 2.14
C VAL A 47 3.63 6.23 3.10
N ILE A 48 4.54 7.05 2.57
CA ILE A 48 5.62 7.68 3.33
C ILE A 48 5.18 8.97 4.01
N GLN A 49 4.51 9.86 3.28
CA GLN A 49 4.26 11.24 3.74
C GLN A 49 2.92 11.41 4.44
N VAL A 50 1.89 10.71 3.95
CA VAL A 50 0.52 10.86 4.46
C VAL A 50 0.23 9.81 5.54
N LEU A 51 0.34 8.53 5.18
CA LEU A 51 0.04 7.42 6.08
C LEU A 51 1.17 7.19 7.11
N LYS A 52 2.42 7.49 6.71
CA LYS A 52 3.63 7.31 7.53
C LYS A 52 3.81 5.85 7.99
N ILE A 53 3.57 4.92 7.07
CA ILE A 53 3.59 3.46 7.32
C ILE A 53 4.76 2.74 6.62
N GLY A 54 5.75 3.48 6.11
CA GLY A 54 6.88 2.88 5.40
C GLY A 54 8.17 3.70 5.42
N VAL A 55 9.19 3.16 4.75
CA VAL A 55 10.51 3.77 4.57
C VAL A 55 10.91 3.67 3.09
N SER A 56 11.42 4.75 2.49
CA SER A 56 11.80 4.77 1.07
C SER A 56 13.23 4.33 0.84
N PHE A 57 13.45 3.56 -0.24
CA PHE A 57 14.77 3.28 -0.80
C PHE A 57 15.39 4.50 -1.50
N GLY A 58 14.62 5.56 -1.73
CA GLY A 58 15.08 6.80 -2.36
C GLY A 58 15.10 6.77 -3.89
N VAL A 59 14.25 5.94 -4.50
CA VAL A 59 14.10 5.93 -5.97
C VAL A 59 13.26 7.13 -6.39
N GLU A 60 13.84 8.01 -7.20
CA GLU A 60 13.17 9.26 -7.63
C GLU A 60 12.85 9.28 -9.13
N VAL A 61 13.43 8.37 -9.91
CA VAL A 61 13.31 8.33 -11.37
C VAL A 61 12.57 7.07 -11.79
N PRO A 62 11.50 7.18 -12.59
CA PRO A 62 10.81 6.01 -13.12
C PRO A 62 11.67 5.26 -14.13
N GLU A 63 11.62 3.94 -14.05
CA GLU A 63 12.17 3.05 -15.05
C GLU A 63 11.35 3.18 -16.34
N LYS A 64 12.04 3.48 -17.45
CA LYS A 64 11.41 3.54 -18.76
C LYS A 64 11.49 2.17 -19.42
N PHE A 65 10.37 1.77 -20.01
CA PHE A 65 10.29 0.51 -20.76
C PHE A 65 11.36 0.46 -21.87
N GLY A 66 12.16 -0.60 -21.90
CA GLY A 66 13.28 -0.74 -22.85
C GLY A 66 14.55 0.07 -22.49
N GLU A 67 14.58 0.71 -21.32
CA GLU A 67 15.78 1.31 -20.71
C GLU A 67 16.18 0.65 -19.40
N GLU A 68 15.69 -0.58 -19.17
CA GLU A 68 16.05 -1.43 -18.04
C GLU A 68 17.57 -1.52 -17.89
N GLY A 69 18.08 -1.15 -16.72
CA GLY A 69 19.52 -1.14 -16.43
C GLY A 69 20.33 0.00 -17.08
N LYS A 70 19.74 0.90 -17.88
CA LYS A 70 20.48 2.00 -18.54
C LYS A 70 20.80 3.18 -17.64
N PHE A 71 20.04 3.41 -16.58
CA PHE A 71 20.25 4.51 -15.63
C PHE A 71 21.25 4.20 -14.50
N GLY A 72 21.95 3.07 -14.58
CA GLY A 72 22.87 2.61 -13.53
C GLY A 72 22.15 2.16 -12.25
N LEU A 73 22.93 1.88 -11.20
CA LEU A 73 22.42 1.48 -9.88
C LEU A 73 21.84 2.71 -9.16
N LEU A 74 20.52 2.92 -9.27
CA LEU A 74 19.80 3.96 -8.53
C LEU A 74 19.78 3.70 -7.02
N VAL A 75 19.89 2.43 -6.62
CA VAL A 75 19.93 2.00 -5.22
C VAL A 75 21.19 1.15 -5.02
N LYS A 76 22.06 1.57 -4.11
CA LYS A 76 23.27 0.82 -3.76
C LYS A 76 23.00 -0.12 -2.59
N LYS A 77 23.94 -1.05 -2.34
CA LYS A 77 23.86 -1.99 -1.20
C LYS A 77 23.70 -1.23 0.12
N GLU A 78 24.37 -0.11 0.29
CA GLU A 78 24.32 0.71 1.50
C GLU A 78 22.94 1.32 1.71
N ASP A 79 22.26 1.68 0.62
CA ASP A 79 20.87 2.18 0.66
C ASP A 79 19.91 1.07 1.09
N VAL A 80 20.14 -0.16 0.61
CA VAL A 80 19.36 -1.34 1.01
C VAL A 80 19.50 -1.60 2.50
N VAL A 81 20.73 -1.72 3.00
CA VAL A 81 20.99 -1.97 4.43
C VAL A 81 20.37 -0.88 5.29
N ARG A 82 20.61 0.40 4.95
CA ARG A 82 20.06 1.55 5.69
C ARG A 82 18.53 1.53 5.74
N THR A 83 17.88 1.19 4.63
CA THR A 83 16.41 1.20 4.53
C THR A 83 15.82 0.06 5.36
N LEU A 84 16.40 -1.15 5.27
CA LEU A 84 15.96 -2.29 6.05
C LEU A 84 16.22 -2.09 7.54
N ASP A 85 17.36 -1.50 7.91
CA ASP A 85 17.65 -1.14 9.31
C ASP A 85 16.62 -0.15 9.83
N LYS A 86 16.29 0.92 9.08
CA LYS A 86 15.23 1.87 9.50
C LYS A 86 13.85 1.23 9.62
N LEU A 87 13.54 0.26 8.76
CA LEU A 87 12.27 -0.44 8.81
C LEU A 87 12.18 -1.34 10.04
N MET A 88 13.26 -2.05 10.37
CA MET A 88 13.27 -3.16 11.33
C MET A 88 13.85 -2.82 12.70
N LYS A 89 14.72 -1.81 12.81
CA LYS A 89 15.38 -1.48 14.08
C LYS A 89 14.35 -1.00 15.11
N GLU A 90 14.48 -1.52 16.33
CA GLU A 90 13.66 -1.08 17.46
C GLU A 90 13.88 0.40 17.75
N GLY A 91 12.81 1.09 18.13
CA GLY A 91 12.81 2.51 18.46
C GLY A 91 11.48 3.18 18.12
N GLU A 92 11.34 4.42 18.57
CA GLU A 92 10.10 5.21 18.50
C GLU A 92 9.53 5.30 17.07
N GLU A 93 10.39 5.48 16.06
CA GLU A 93 9.96 5.54 14.66
C GLU A 93 9.29 4.24 14.18
N ARG A 94 9.80 3.08 14.63
CA ARG A 94 9.21 1.78 14.29
C ARG A 94 7.92 1.56 15.04
N GLU A 95 7.88 1.90 16.32
CA GLU A 95 6.68 1.74 17.15
C GLU A 95 5.51 2.58 16.59
N GLU A 96 5.77 3.85 16.26
CA GLU A 96 4.76 4.75 15.68
C GLU A 96 4.25 4.25 14.32
N ARG A 97 5.17 3.77 13.46
CA ARG A 97 4.82 3.19 12.16
C ARG A 97 3.96 1.93 12.31
N ASN A 98 4.34 1.06 13.26
CA ASN A 98 3.62 -0.18 13.54
C ASN A 98 2.23 0.09 14.13
N LYS A 99 2.11 1.07 15.03
CA LYS A 99 0.81 1.50 15.55
C LYS A 99 -0.13 1.94 14.43
N ARG A 100 0.35 2.82 13.54
CA ARG A 100 -0.43 3.34 12.41
C ARG A 100 -0.90 2.23 11.46
N ILE A 101 -0.02 1.29 11.10
CA ILE A 101 -0.38 0.25 10.14
C ILE A 101 -1.39 -0.74 10.72
N ILE A 102 -1.34 -1.01 12.03
CA ILE A 102 -2.34 -1.84 12.72
C ILE A 102 -3.70 -1.13 12.76
N GLU A 103 -3.74 0.17 13.10
CA GLU A 103 -4.97 0.97 13.04
C GLU A 103 -5.60 0.96 11.64
N LEU A 104 -4.77 1.11 10.60
CA LEU A 104 -5.24 1.03 9.21
C LEU A 104 -5.73 -0.36 8.81
N ALA A 105 -5.08 -1.43 9.28
CA ALA A 105 -5.53 -2.80 9.02
C ALA A 105 -6.92 -3.04 9.62
N GLU A 106 -7.17 -2.57 10.85
CA GLU A 106 -8.48 -2.63 11.47
C GLU A 106 -9.53 -1.81 10.72
N MET A 107 -9.17 -0.61 10.27
CA MET A 107 -10.06 0.24 9.47
C MET A 107 -10.40 -0.41 8.12
N ALA A 108 -9.41 -1.03 7.45
CA ALA A 108 -9.61 -1.74 6.19
C ALA A 108 -10.58 -2.90 6.36
N LYS A 109 -10.40 -3.70 7.43
CA LYS A 109 -11.32 -4.78 7.79
C LYS A 109 -12.75 -4.25 8.01
N LYS A 110 -12.90 -3.27 8.90
CA LYS A 110 -14.21 -2.66 9.24
C LYS A 110 -14.91 -2.03 8.03
N ALA A 111 -14.16 -1.45 7.08
CA ALA A 111 -14.74 -0.87 5.88
C ALA A 111 -15.43 -1.91 4.98
N THR A 112 -14.95 -3.16 5.00
CA THR A 112 -15.46 -4.25 4.15
C THR A 112 -16.49 -5.17 4.83
N GLU A 113 -16.57 -5.15 6.16
CA GLU A 113 -17.58 -5.89 6.91
C GLU A 113 -18.99 -5.33 6.68
N GLU A 114 -20.02 -6.10 7.04
CA GLU A 114 -21.42 -5.66 6.95
C GLU A 114 -21.64 -4.36 7.75
N GLY A 115 -22.26 -3.38 7.10
CA GLY A 115 -22.42 -2.02 7.65
C GLY A 115 -21.19 -1.11 7.51
N GLY A 116 -20.07 -1.62 7.00
CA GLY A 116 -18.85 -0.85 6.70
C GLY A 116 -19.01 0.09 5.50
N SER A 117 -18.13 1.09 5.39
CA SER A 117 -18.22 2.12 4.35
C SER A 117 -18.13 1.57 2.92
N SER A 118 -17.17 0.67 2.64
CA SER A 118 -17.03 0.04 1.32
C SER A 118 -18.18 -0.91 1.01
N PHE A 119 -18.65 -1.66 2.00
CA PHE A 119 -19.84 -2.51 1.88
C PHE A 119 -21.08 -1.69 1.50
N LEU A 120 -21.34 -0.58 2.21
CA LEU A 120 -22.45 0.32 1.92
C LEU A 120 -22.33 0.97 0.54
N ASN A 121 -21.14 1.41 0.15
CA ASN A 121 -20.91 2.01 -1.17
C ASN A 121 -21.21 1.04 -2.32
N ILE A 122 -20.85 -0.24 -2.18
CA ILE A 122 -21.19 -1.26 -3.18
C ILE A 122 -22.72 -1.46 -3.25
N ASN A 123 -23.40 -1.53 -2.10
CA ASN A 123 -24.86 -1.64 -2.08
C ASN A 123 -25.55 -0.44 -2.73
N LEU A 124 -25.09 0.77 -2.45
CA LEU A 124 -25.60 2.00 -3.07
C LEU A 124 -25.39 2.00 -4.59
N LEU A 125 -24.21 1.57 -5.05
CA LEU A 125 -23.92 1.42 -6.47
C LEU A 125 -24.87 0.42 -7.15
N ILE A 126 -25.10 -0.74 -6.53
CA ILE A 126 -26.03 -1.76 -7.05
C ILE A 126 -27.45 -1.18 -7.12
N GLN A 127 -27.89 -0.48 -6.07
CA GLN A 127 -29.21 0.15 -6.03
C GLN A 127 -29.39 1.20 -7.14
N ASP A 128 -28.40 2.06 -7.36
CA ASP A 128 -28.41 3.07 -8.45
C ASP A 128 -28.53 2.40 -9.84
N ILE A 129 -27.75 1.35 -10.08
CA ILE A 129 -27.81 0.59 -11.34
C ILE A 129 -29.19 -0.04 -11.53
N MET A 130 -29.76 -0.66 -10.48
CA MET A 130 -31.07 -1.28 -10.54
C MET A 130 -32.18 -0.26 -10.82
N GLN A 131 -32.11 0.92 -10.21
CA GLN A 131 -33.05 2.00 -10.48
C GLN A 131 -32.96 2.44 -11.94
N LYS A 132 -31.76 2.67 -12.49
CA LYS A 132 -31.57 3.07 -13.89
C LYS A 132 -32.13 2.04 -14.88
N ILE A 133 -31.94 0.75 -14.63
CA ILE A 133 -32.49 -0.32 -15.46
C ILE A 133 -34.02 -0.31 -15.44
N ASN A 134 -34.62 -0.11 -14.27
CA ASN A 134 -36.09 -0.11 -14.15
C ASN A 134 -36.72 1.12 -14.83
N HIS A 135 -36.08 2.29 -14.77
CA HIS A 135 -36.55 3.49 -15.47
C HIS A 135 -36.42 3.36 -17.00
N GLY A 136 -35.37 2.71 -17.51
CA GLY A 136 -35.20 2.46 -18.95
C GLY A 136 -36.11 1.38 -19.55
N LYS A 137 -36.84 0.62 -18.72
CA LYS A 137 -37.84 -0.38 -19.16
C LYS A 137 -39.28 0.17 -19.19
N SER A 138 -39.52 1.36 -18.63
CA SER A 138 -40.82 2.03 -18.60
C SER A 138 -41.01 3.08 -19.70
N THR A 139 -40.05 3.19 -20.63
CA THR A 139 -40.10 3.99 -21.87
C THR A 139 -40.02 3.06 -23.08
#